data_AF-A0A7H9B5Y5-F1
#
_entry.id   AF-A0A7H9B5Y5-F1
#
_cell.length_a   1.000
_cell.length_b   1.000
_cell.length_c   1.000
_cell.angle_alpha   90.00
_cell.angle_beta   90.00
_cell.angle_gamma   90.00
#
_symmetry.space_group_name_H-M   'P 1'
#
loop_
_entity.id
_entity.type
_entity.pdbx_description
1 polymer ?
#
loop_
_entity_poly.entity_id
_entity_poly.type
_entity_poly.pdbx_seq_one_letter_code
_entity_poly.pdbx_strand_id
1 'polypeptide(L)'
;MLSVTDLPVEILLEIVGECPTSKGVSRQFYRLNNELYREKTLGLLRSTTSLEDCNRFWECCEDDIRNYMKSLNFLRKDARKIVSTSLPFIEDSWQLIFNILNCTLNCMNISNLTRSLDSLDYHRPIFVGRSTFPYSSNDTKIPINGWFHIRSLEGTFRLATLVTEIRISPYDKYRTISMPTNIRDFIKEPGIYCFNMGNVPKFELSDAAVKPLLVPFEIRLVERAMTPPTYFEHSDLIFLGYDFVSYERNKPWIFFHIDEEYKDAIFNPLETSLSKSLVKFTKKFRNSDTNQKNISVKPNIEPYFDLDSRPTRYFNWKYPKDRSDFYREKMLPDWRAPHLQF
;
A
#
# COMPACT_ATOMS: atom_id res chain seq x y z
N MET A 1 46.34 -4.19 8.23
CA MET A 1 45.06 -3.45 8.12
C MET A 1 44.00 -4.31 8.77
N LEU A 2 43.27 -3.78 9.76
CA LEU A 2 42.07 -4.45 10.28
C LEU A 2 40.94 -4.23 9.27
N SER A 3 40.28 -5.31 8.86
CA SER A 3 39.08 -5.21 8.02
C SER A 3 37.91 -4.77 8.90
N VAL A 4 36.96 -4.03 8.32
CA VAL A 4 35.70 -3.66 9.01
C VAL A 4 34.95 -4.91 9.48
N THR A 5 35.08 -6.04 8.76
CA THR A 5 34.49 -7.33 9.12
C THR A 5 35.05 -7.95 10.41
N ASP A 6 36.22 -7.49 10.85
CA ASP A 6 36.91 -8.01 12.03
C ASP A 6 36.49 -7.28 13.32
N LEU A 7 35.59 -6.30 13.21
CA LEU A 7 35.02 -5.59 14.37
C LEU A 7 34.09 -6.50 15.18
N PRO A 8 33.94 -6.24 16.49
CA PRO A 8 32.93 -6.90 17.33
C PRO A 8 31.53 -6.81 16.74
N VAL A 9 30.72 -7.85 16.97
CA VAL A 9 29.36 -7.97 16.42
C VAL A 9 28.47 -6.81 16.83
N GLU A 10 28.66 -6.28 18.04
CA GLU A 10 27.93 -5.15 18.59
C GLU A 10 28.16 -3.88 17.74
N ILE A 11 29.42 -3.62 17.38
CA ILE A 11 29.79 -2.48 16.52
C ILE A 11 29.25 -2.68 15.10
N LEU A 12 29.32 -3.92 14.58
CA LEU A 12 28.74 -4.24 13.27
C LEU A 12 27.22 -4.05 13.24
N LEU A 13 26.52 -4.39 14.33
CA LEU A 13 25.08 -4.18 14.47
C LEU A 13 24.72 -2.70 14.54
N GLU A 14 25.51 -1.87 15.22
CA GLU A 14 25.34 -0.41 15.21
C GLU A 14 25.52 0.16 13.80
N ILE A 15 26.59 -0.25 13.09
CA ILE A 15 26.84 0.19 11.70
C ILE A 15 25.67 -0.20 10.80
N VAL A 16 25.19 -1.44 10.89
CA VAL A 16 24.06 -1.92 10.09
C VAL A 16 22.76 -1.20 10.47
N GLY A 17 22.58 -0.88 11.75
CA GLY A 17 21.43 -0.14 12.26
C GLY A 17 21.35 1.30 11.76
N GLU A 18 22.48 1.99 11.71
CA GLU A 18 22.61 3.37 11.23
C GLU A 18 22.69 3.45 9.70
N CYS A 19 23.22 2.41 9.04
CA CYS A 19 23.41 2.36 7.60
C CYS A 19 22.83 1.07 7.00
N PRO A 20 21.50 1.00 6.76
CA PRO A 20 20.84 -0.20 6.24
C PRO A 20 21.35 -0.67 4.86
N THR A 21 21.90 0.24 4.06
CA THR A 21 22.49 -0.08 2.74
C THR A 21 23.74 -0.95 2.86
N SER A 22 24.39 -0.97 4.03
CA SER A 22 25.56 -1.81 4.30
C SER A 22 25.29 -3.31 4.21
N LYS A 23 24.02 -3.76 4.25
CA LYS A 23 23.62 -5.16 4.01
C LYS A 23 24.10 -5.70 2.66
N GLY A 24 24.34 -4.84 1.67
CA GLY A 24 24.85 -5.20 0.35
C GLY A 24 26.37 -5.45 0.31
N VAL A 25 27.10 -5.14 1.38
CA VAL A 25 28.58 -5.17 1.41
C VAL A 25 29.12 -6.58 1.56
N SER A 26 28.51 -7.41 2.42
CA SER A 26 28.96 -8.78 2.63
C SER A 26 27.84 -9.69 3.18
N ARG A 27 28.07 -11.01 3.11
CA ARG A 27 27.13 -12.00 3.68
C ARG A 27 26.92 -11.82 5.19
N GLN A 28 27.96 -11.40 5.91
CA GLN A 28 27.90 -11.16 7.34
C GLN A 28 26.99 -9.96 7.65
N PHE A 29 27.17 -8.84 6.94
CA PHE A 29 26.32 -7.66 7.07
C PHE A 29 24.86 -7.97 6.72
N TYR A 30 24.62 -8.76 5.68
CA TYR A 30 23.26 -9.21 5.34
C TYR A 30 22.60 -9.99 6.49
N ARG A 31 23.32 -10.96 7.09
CA ARG A 31 22.81 -11.76 8.21
C ARG A 31 22.53 -10.90 9.44
N LEU A 32 23.46 -10.03 9.80
CA LEU A 32 23.30 -9.11 10.94
C LEU A 32 22.13 -8.17 10.73
N ASN A 33 21.93 -7.65 9.51
CA ASN A 33 20.77 -6.83 9.18
C ASN A 33 19.46 -7.59 9.39
N ASN A 34 19.40 -8.82 8.89
CA ASN A 34 18.21 -9.65 9.04
C ASN A 34 17.90 -9.98 10.51
N GLU A 35 18.90 -10.32 11.32
CA GLU A 35 18.73 -10.55 12.77
C GLU A 35 18.30 -9.28 13.51
N LEU A 36 18.92 -8.13 13.18
CA LEU A 36 18.54 -6.84 13.76
C LEU A 36 17.06 -6.53 13.50
N TYR A 37 16.59 -6.71 12.26
CA TYR A 37 15.19 -6.47 11.93
C TYR A 37 14.25 -7.54 12.50
N ARG A 38 14.72 -8.76 12.72
CA ARG A 38 13.97 -9.79 13.44
C ARG A 38 13.69 -9.34 14.88
N GLU A 39 14.73 -8.93 15.60
CA GLU A 39 14.58 -8.44 16.98
C GLU A 39 13.74 -7.16 17.04
N LYS A 40 13.91 -6.21 16.11
CA LYS A 40 13.05 -5.03 16.02
C LYS A 40 11.58 -5.40 15.80
N THR A 41 11.30 -6.37 14.94
CA THR A 41 9.92 -6.81 14.64
C THR A 41 9.29 -7.52 15.84
N LEU A 42 10.01 -8.45 16.46
CA LEU A 42 9.52 -9.16 17.64
C LEU A 42 9.36 -8.21 18.84
N GLY A 43 10.29 -7.27 19.01
CA GLY A 43 10.21 -6.21 20.01
C GLY A 43 8.98 -5.35 19.83
N LEU A 44 8.69 -4.92 18.59
CA LEU A 44 7.50 -4.14 18.24
C LEU A 44 6.20 -4.87 18.63
N LEU A 45 6.10 -6.17 18.31
CA LEU A 45 4.94 -7.00 18.66
C LEU A 45 4.79 -7.15 20.18
N ARG A 46 5.89 -7.43 20.90
CA ARG A 46 5.91 -7.63 22.36
C ARG A 46 5.64 -6.34 23.15
N SER A 47 6.10 -5.19 22.68
CA SER A 47 5.95 -3.92 23.40
C SER A 47 4.55 -3.34 23.33
N THR A 48 3.76 -3.75 22.34
CA THR A 48 2.41 -3.23 22.09
C THR A 48 1.31 -4.24 22.40
N THR A 49 1.63 -5.51 22.60
CA THR A 49 0.63 -6.58 22.76
C THR A 49 1.08 -7.68 23.74
N SER A 50 0.14 -8.48 24.24
CA SER A 50 0.46 -9.63 25.11
C SER A 50 1.16 -10.75 24.33
N LEU A 51 1.82 -11.70 25.02
CA LEU A 51 2.42 -12.87 24.37
C LEU A 51 1.37 -13.69 23.59
N GLU A 52 0.15 -13.75 24.10
CA GLU A 52 -0.99 -14.41 23.43
C GLU A 52 -1.37 -13.67 22.13
N ASP A 53 -1.39 -12.34 22.16
CA ASP A 53 -1.63 -11.53 20.96
C ASP A 53 -0.50 -11.67 19.92
N CYS A 54 0.75 -11.85 20.34
CA CYS A 54 1.87 -12.13 19.45
C CYS A 54 1.66 -13.47 18.70
N ASN A 55 1.23 -14.52 19.39
CA ASN A 55 0.93 -15.81 18.76
C ASN A 55 -0.25 -15.67 17.79
N ARG A 56 -1.32 -14.98 18.23
CA ARG A 56 -2.50 -14.70 17.38
C ARG A 56 -2.14 -13.89 16.13
N PHE A 57 -1.18 -12.97 16.21
CA PHE A 57 -0.71 -12.20 15.07
C PHE A 57 -0.18 -13.15 13.98
N TRP A 58 0.72 -14.05 14.35
CA TRP A 58 1.30 -15.01 13.41
C TRP A 58 0.25 -15.99 12.89
N GLU A 59 -0.61 -16.54 13.74
CA GLU A 59 -1.73 -17.39 13.31
C GLU A 59 -2.65 -16.71 12.27
N CYS A 60 -2.83 -15.38 12.38
CA CYS A 60 -3.70 -14.62 11.49
C CYS A 60 -3.01 -14.17 10.20
N CYS A 61 -1.71 -13.86 10.25
CA CYS A 61 -1.03 -13.14 9.16
C CYS A 61 0.09 -13.95 8.49
N GLU A 62 0.56 -15.05 9.08
CA GLU A 62 1.77 -15.76 8.60
C GLU A 62 1.67 -16.17 7.14
N ASP A 63 0.56 -16.78 6.73
CA ASP A 63 0.40 -17.25 5.34
C ASP A 63 0.33 -16.09 4.34
N ASP A 64 -0.36 -14.99 4.67
CA ASP A 64 -0.42 -13.81 3.81
C ASP A 64 0.92 -13.08 3.73
N ILE A 65 1.66 -12.99 4.84
CA ILE A 65 3.04 -12.47 4.86
C ILE A 65 3.90 -13.34 3.97
N ARG A 66 3.85 -14.67 4.12
CA ARG A 66 4.63 -15.62 3.32
C ARG A 66 4.31 -15.49 1.83
N ASN A 67 3.03 -15.38 1.48
CA ASN A 67 2.59 -15.22 0.09
C ASN A 67 3.06 -13.88 -0.50
N TYR A 68 2.91 -12.78 0.25
CA TYR A 68 3.43 -11.48 -0.16
C TYR A 68 4.96 -11.51 -0.34
N MET A 69 5.71 -12.14 0.58
CA MET A 69 7.16 -12.30 0.43
C MET A 69 7.55 -13.11 -0.81
N LYS A 70 6.75 -14.12 -1.17
CA LYS A 70 6.95 -14.89 -2.39
C LYS A 70 6.70 -14.07 -3.65
N SER A 71 5.69 -13.19 -3.69
CA SER A 71 5.48 -12.34 -4.87
C SER A 71 6.60 -11.33 -5.07
N LEU A 72 7.36 -11.00 -4.03
CA LEU A 72 8.53 -10.13 -4.13
C LEU A 72 9.84 -10.88 -4.45
N ASN A 73 9.79 -12.20 -4.71
CA ASN A 73 11.00 -13.02 -4.86
C ASN A 73 11.87 -12.59 -6.05
N PHE A 74 11.26 -12.05 -7.13
CA PHE A 74 12.01 -11.54 -8.28
C PHE A 74 12.89 -10.33 -7.93
N LEU A 75 12.46 -9.52 -6.96
CA LEU A 75 13.21 -8.37 -6.43
C LEU A 75 14.30 -8.81 -5.44
N ARG A 76 14.16 -10.01 -4.89
CA ARG A 76 15.03 -10.57 -3.85
C ARG A 76 16.01 -11.61 -4.37
N LYS A 77 15.99 -11.91 -5.67
CA LYS A 77 16.72 -13.02 -6.29
C LYS A 77 18.21 -12.97 -5.95
N ASP A 78 18.83 -11.80 -5.95
CA ASP A 78 20.25 -11.65 -5.64
C ASP A 78 20.56 -11.75 -4.15
N ALA A 79 19.71 -11.21 -3.29
CA ALA A 79 19.81 -11.42 -1.84
C ALA A 79 19.70 -12.90 -1.48
N ARG A 80 18.87 -13.68 -2.18
CA ARG A 80 18.73 -15.13 -1.98
C ARG A 80 19.88 -15.96 -2.55
N LYS A 81 20.76 -15.40 -3.39
CA LYS A 81 22.02 -16.09 -3.76
C LYS A 81 23.05 -16.04 -2.62
N ILE A 82 22.91 -15.06 -1.71
CA ILE A 82 23.81 -14.87 -0.56
C ILE A 82 23.45 -15.83 0.59
N VAL A 83 22.17 -16.14 0.73
CA VAL A 83 21.62 -17.04 1.76
C VAL A 83 21.37 -18.42 1.16
N SER A 84 21.56 -19.49 1.92
CA SER A 84 21.20 -20.85 1.49
C SER A 84 19.74 -20.90 1.00
N THR A 85 19.50 -21.51 -0.16
CA THR A 85 18.18 -21.58 -0.81
C THR A 85 17.11 -22.36 -0.04
N SER A 86 17.45 -22.98 1.10
CA SER A 86 16.60 -23.89 1.87
C SER A 86 15.79 -23.25 3.00
N LEU A 87 15.98 -21.97 3.32
CA LEU A 87 15.28 -21.33 4.45
C LEU A 87 13.84 -20.89 4.08
N PRO A 88 12.88 -20.97 5.03
CA PRO A 88 11.55 -20.38 4.89
C PRO A 88 11.63 -18.89 4.52
N PHE A 89 10.72 -18.42 3.66
CA PHE A 89 10.68 -17.04 3.16
C PHE A 89 10.56 -15.95 4.24
N ILE A 90 10.10 -16.30 5.44
CA ILE A 90 10.00 -15.36 6.56
C ILE A 90 11.38 -15.13 7.19
N GLU A 91 12.21 -16.17 7.24
CA GLU A 91 13.47 -16.17 7.98
C GLU A 91 14.55 -15.30 7.33
N ASP A 92 14.44 -14.97 6.05
CA ASP A 92 15.38 -14.13 5.31
C ASP A 92 14.79 -12.78 4.86
N SER A 93 13.65 -12.37 5.44
CA SER A 93 12.88 -11.18 5.02
C SER A 93 12.50 -10.23 6.16
N TRP A 94 13.16 -10.32 7.32
CA TRP A 94 12.69 -9.59 8.50
C TRP A 94 12.65 -8.08 8.31
N GLN A 95 13.53 -7.49 7.50
CA GLN A 95 13.46 -6.08 7.12
C GLN A 95 12.17 -5.74 6.37
N LEU A 96 11.75 -6.60 5.45
CA LEU A 96 10.51 -6.38 4.69
C LEU A 96 9.29 -6.55 5.58
N ILE A 97 9.30 -7.53 6.48
CA ILE A 97 8.25 -7.74 7.49
C ILE A 97 8.16 -6.51 8.41
N PHE A 98 9.29 -5.98 8.85
CA PHE A 98 9.33 -4.76 9.64
C PHE A 98 8.75 -3.57 8.87
N ASN A 99 9.09 -3.42 7.58
CA ASN A 99 8.60 -2.34 6.75
C ASN A 99 7.08 -2.41 6.53
N ILE A 100 6.51 -3.59 6.23
CA ILE A 100 5.06 -3.75 6.02
C ILE A 100 4.24 -3.43 7.28
N LEU A 101 4.81 -3.63 8.48
CA LEU A 101 4.16 -3.28 9.74
C LEU A 101 4.25 -1.79 10.06
N ASN A 102 5.19 -1.08 9.44
CA ASN A 102 5.43 0.35 9.63
C ASN A 102 4.93 1.21 8.47
N CYS A 103 4.19 0.65 7.52
CA CYS A 103 3.62 1.38 6.40
C CYS A 103 2.12 1.11 6.26
N THR A 104 1.48 1.84 5.36
CA THR A 104 0.10 1.59 4.95
C THR A 104 0.11 0.79 3.66
N LEU A 105 -0.57 -0.37 3.69
CA LEU A 105 -0.64 -1.28 2.54
C LEU A 105 -1.76 -0.88 1.59
N ASN A 106 -1.50 -1.07 0.30
CA ASN A 106 -2.41 -0.69 -0.79
C ASN A 106 -3.70 -1.54 -0.84
N CYS A 107 -4.75 -0.95 -1.40
CA CYS A 107 -6.08 -1.55 -1.49
C CYS A 107 -6.53 -1.66 -2.96
N MET A 108 -6.33 -2.83 -3.57
CA MET A 108 -6.69 -3.10 -4.97
C MET A 108 -8.18 -3.45 -5.11
N ASN A 109 -8.83 -2.91 -6.16
CA ASN A 109 -10.19 -3.25 -6.53
C ASN A 109 -10.24 -4.53 -7.40
N ILE A 110 -10.19 -5.68 -6.72
CA ILE A 110 -10.27 -7.01 -7.35
C ILE A 110 -11.68 -7.28 -7.94
N SER A 111 -12.72 -6.61 -7.41
CA SER A 111 -14.13 -6.90 -7.74
C SER A 111 -14.60 -6.44 -9.13
N ASN A 112 -13.83 -5.63 -9.86
CA ASN A 112 -14.18 -5.25 -11.23
C ASN A 112 -14.07 -6.41 -12.24
N LEU A 113 -13.61 -7.59 -11.80
CA LEU A 113 -13.51 -8.79 -12.64
C LEU A 113 -14.73 -9.72 -12.57
N THR A 114 -15.66 -9.56 -11.63
CA THR A 114 -16.65 -10.64 -11.35
C THR A 114 -18.02 -10.24 -10.81
N ARG A 115 -18.38 -8.95 -10.69
CA ARG A 115 -19.68 -8.58 -10.10
C ARG A 115 -20.79 -8.42 -11.15
N SER A 116 -21.86 -9.19 -10.96
CA SER A 116 -23.12 -9.06 -11.68
C SER A 116 -23.78 -7.71 -11.36
N LEU A 117 -24.39 -7.14 -12.40
CA LEU A 117 -25.02 -5.83 -12.49
C LEU A 117 -26.34 -5.70 -11.71
N ASP A 118 -26.71 -6.67 -10.87
CA ASP A 118 -28.12 -6.84 -10.43
C ASP A 118 -28.49 -6.17 -9.08
N SER A 119 -27.61 -5.38 -8.43
CA SER A 119 -28.00 -4.76 -7.15
C SER A 119 -28.52 -3.33 -7.33
N LEU A 120 -29.85 -3.16 -7.27
CA LEU A 120 -30.60 -1.91 -7.03
C LEU A 120 -30.31 -1.26 -5.66
N ASP A 121 -29.15 -1.52 -5.06
CA ASP A 121 -28.76 -0.97 -3.77
C ASP A 121 -28.14 0.43 -3.99
N TYR A 122 -29.02 1.44 -3.97
CA TYR A 122 -28.72 2.87 -4.18
C TYR A 122 -27.70 3.46 -3.21
N HIS A 123 -27.35 2.75 -2.13
CA HIS A 123 -26.38 3.19 -1.13
C HIS A 123 -25.09 2.36 -1.15
N ARG A 124 -24.95 1.44 -2.11
CA ARG A 124 -23.80 0.56 -2.16
C ARG A 124 -22.55 1.31 -2.64
N PRO A 125 -21.44 1.27 -1.88
CA PRO A 125 -20.18 1.85 -2.32
C PRO A 125 -19.64 1.12 -3.57
N ILE A 126 -19.08 1.89 -4.49
CA ILE A 126 -18.35 1.40 -5.68
C ILE A 126 -17.20 0.49 -5.24
N PHE A 127 -16.50 0.89 -4.18
CA PHE A 127 -15.37 0.16 -3.61
C PHE A 127 -15.38 0.24 -2.09
N VAL A 128 -14.95 -0.84 -1.44
CA VAL A 128 -14.63 -0.87 0.00
C VAL A 128 -13.29 -1.56 0.18
N GLY A 129 -12.31 -0.80 0.65
CA GLY A 129 -10.98 -1.28 1.02
C GLY A 129 -10.75 -1.12 2.51
N ARG A 130 -9.90 -1.98 3.06
CA ARG A 130 -9.48 -1.90 4.47
C ARG A 130 -7.98 -2.05 4.56
N SER A 131 -7.37 -1.19 5.38
CA SER A 131 -5.94 -1.21 5.63
C SER A 131 -5.62 -0.74 7.04
N THR A 132 -4.34 -0.81 7.40
CA THR A 132 -3.80 -0.39 8.68
C THR A 132 -2.67 0.60 8.49
N PHE A 133 -2.47 1.47 9.48
CA PHE A 133 -1.22 2.23 9.61
C PHE A 133 -0.67 2.07 11.03
N PRO A 134 0.65 2.19 11.24
CA PRO A 134 1.22 2.05 12.57
C PRO A 134 0.77 3.20 13.47
N TYR A 135 0.50 2.92 14.75
CA TYR A 135 0.04 3.95 15.69
C TYR A 135 1.04 5.11 15.85
N SER A 136 2.35 4.83 15.75
CA SER A 136 3.41 5.84 15.73
C SER A 136 3.26 6.86 14.59
N SER A 137 2.55 6.50 13.53
CA SER A 137 2.25 7.36 12.38
C SER A 137 0.94 8.14 12.52
N ASN A 138 0.28 8.13 13.67
CA ASN A 138 -0.97 8.90 13.84
C ASN A 138 -0.78 10.41 13.61
N ASP A 139 0.44 10.91 13.81
CA ASP A 139 0.78 12.31 13.54
C ASP A 139 1.31 12.59 12.14
N THR A 140 1.61 11.55 11.37
CA THR A 140 2.15 11.70 10.02
C THR A 140 1.03 11.88 8.99
N LYS A 141 1.35 12.62 7.92
CA LYS A 141 0.45 12.82 6.79
C LYS A 141 0.56 11.61 5.88
N ILE A 142 -0.34 10.64 6.06
CA ILE A 142 -0.43 9.45 5.20
C ILE A 142 -1.19 9.86 3.93
N PRO A 143 -0.57 9.91 2.74
CA PRO A 143 -1.24 10.32 1.53
C PRO A 143 -2.27 9.29 1.09
N ILE A 144 -3.28 9.71 0.35
CA ILE A 144 -4.28 8.83 -0.24
C ILE A 144 -4.32 9.13 -1.71
N ASN A 145 -4.07 8.11 -2.53
CA ASN A 145 -4.05 8.25 -3.97
C ASN A 145 -5.05 7.29 -4.61
N GLY A 146 -5.99 7.83 -5.39
CA GLY A 146 -7.00 7.05 -6.09
C GLY A 146 -6.60 6.78 -7.53
N TRP A 147 -6.57 5.50 -7.92
CA TRP A 147 -6.23 5.08 -9.29
C TRP A 147 -7.47 4.80 -10.13
N PHE A 148 -7.49 5.36 -11.32
CA PHE A 148 -8.57 5.21 -12.29
C PHE A 148 -8.01 4.93 -13.67
N HIS A 149 -8.62 3.97 -14.36
CA HIS A 149 -8.47 3.81 -15.79
C HIS A 149 -9.63 4.52 -16.48
N ILE A 150 -9.30 5.55 -17.26
CA ILE A 150 -10.22 6.34 -18.07
C ILE A 150 -10.14 5.81 -19.50
N ARG A 151 -11.16 5.06 -19.95
CA ARG A 151 -11.21 4.48 -21.30
C ARG A 151 -11.70 5.48 -22.34
N SER A 152 -12.52 6.43 -21.92
CA SER A 152 -13.07 7.50 -22.76
C SER A 152 -13.07 8.81 -21.96
N LEU A 153 -12.87 9.94 -22.65
CA LEU A 153 -12.96 11.27 -22.05
C LEU A 153 -14.34 11.54 -21.45
N GLU A 154 -15.39 10.87 -21.93
CA GLU A 154 -16.72 10.92 -21.32
C GLU A 154 -16.74 10.39 -19.88
N GLY A 155 -15.86 9.44 -19.54
CA GLY A 155 -15.69 8.96 -18.17
C GLY A 155 -15.26 10.06 -17.19
N THR A 156 -14.59 11.11 -17.67
CA THR A 156 -14.10 12.21 -16.82
C THR A 156 -15.21 13.04 -16.18
N PHE A 157 -16.40 13.11 -16.79
CA PHE A 157 -17.55 13.82 -16.23
C PHE A 157 -17.99 13.25 -14.89
N ARG A 158 -17.69 11.97 -14.63
CA ARG A 158 -18.05 11.28 -13.39
C ARG A 158 -17.05 11.50 -12.27
N LEU A 159 -15.80 11.88 -12.57
CA LEU A 159 -14.77 12.04 -11.53
C LEU A 159 -15.20 13.02 -10.44
N ALA A 160 -15.92 14.09 -10.80
CA ALA A 160 -16.43 15.08 -9.85
C ALA A 160 -17.62 14.58 -9.01
N THR A 161 -18.31 13.51 -9.43
CA THR A 161 -19.43 12.90 -8.68
C THR A 161 -18.95 11.89 -7.64
N LEU A 162 -17.68 11.47 -7.74
CA LEU A 162 -17.07 10.50 -6.86
C LEU A 162 -16.53 11.13 -5.57
N VAL A 163 -16.83 10.47 -4.46
CA VAL A 163 -16.38 10.86 -3.13
C VAL A 163 -15.68 9.68 -2.45
N THR A 164 -14.55 9.97 -1.82
CA THR A 164 -13.83 9.02 -0.98
C THR A 164 -14.26 9.22 0.47
N GLU A 165 -14.78 8.17 1.10
CA GLU A 165 -15.13 8.18 2.53
C GLU A 165 -14.10 7.36 3.31
N ILE A 166 -13.62 7.90 4.43
CA ILE A 166 -12.63 7.24 5.29
C ILE A 166 -13.17 7.13 6.70
N ARG A 167 -13.20 5.92 7.22
CA ARG A 167 -13.65 5.60 8.57
C ARG A 167 -12.53 4.91 9.34
N ILE A 168 -12.21 5.42 10.52
CA ILE A 168 -11.33 4.72 11.47
C ILE A 168 -12.18 4.02 12.51
N SER A 169 -11.94 2.71 12.69
CA SER A 169 -12.63 1.96 13.73
C SER A 169 -11.96 2.19 15.10
N PRO A 170 -12.71 2.31 16.22
CA PRO A 170 -14.16 2.10 16.39
C PRO A 170 -15.04 3.36 16.30
N TYR A 171 -14.52 4.48 15.80
CA TYR A 171 -15.07 5.79 16.14
C TYR A 171 -16.33 6.25 15.38
N ASP A 172 -16.89 5.44 14.47
CA ASP A 172 -18.07 5.70 13.61
C ASP A 172 -18.10 7.03 12.83
N LYS A 173 -17.16 7.93 13.08
CA LYS A 173 -16.93 9.17 12.34
C LYS A 173 -16.22 8.82 11.05
N TYR A 174 -16.82 9.21 9.94
CA TYR A 174 -16.18 9.19 8.65
C TYR A 174 -15.84 10.62 8.21
N ARG A 175 -14.74 10.76 7.47
CA ARG A 175 -14.45 11.99 6.73
C ARG A 175 -14.58 11.73 5.25
N THR A 176 -15.04 12.74 4.53
CA THR A 176 -15.22 12.67 3.08
C THR A 176 -14.26 13.58 2.37
N ILE A 177 -13.70 13.07 1.29
CA ILE A 177 -12.80 13.77 0.41
C ILE A 177 -13.41 13.72 -0.99
N SER A 178 -13.61 14.88 -1.59
CA SER A 178 -14.11 15.00 -2.95
C SER A 178 -12.98 15.37 -3.90
N MET A 179 -13.08 14.88 -5.14
CA MET A 179 -12.23 15.35 -6.23
C MET A 179 -12.47 16.85 -6.50
N PRO A 180 -11.45 17.59 -6.97
CA PRO A 180 -11.66 18.93 -7.51
C PRO A 180 -12.65 18.90 -8.68
N THR A 181 -13.63 19.80 -8.70
CA THR A 181 -14.69 19.84 -9.73
C THR A 181 -14.15 20.05 -11.14
N ASN A 182 -13.03 20.76 -11.27
CA ASN A 182 -12.45 21.14 -12.57
C ASN A 182 -11.41 20.12 -13.06
N ILE A 183 -11.32 18.95 -12.42
CA ILE A 183 -10.29 17.95 -12.73
C ILE A 183 -10.34 17.49 -14.19
N ARG A 184 -11.54 17.44 -14.78
CA ARG A 184 -11.76 17.05 -16.17
C ARG A 184 -11.04 17.96 -17.16
N ASP A 185 -10.90 19.25 -16.85
CA ASP A 185 -10.37 20.23 -17.80
C ASP A 185 -8.87 20.00 -18.06
N PHE A 186 -8.21 19.22 -17.18
CA PHE A 186 -6.80 18.84 -17.27
C PHE A 186 -6.59 17.48 -17.95
N ILE A 187 -7.63 16.66 -18.10
CA ILE A 187 -7.54 15.32 -18.70
C ILE A 187 -7.83 15.45 -20.19
N LYS A 188 -6.83 15.17 -21.03
CA LYS A 188 -6.89 15.38 -22.49
C LYS A 188 -6.94 14.09 -23.29
N GLU A 189 -6.64 12.96 -22.66
CA GLU A 189 -6.59 11.66 -23.31
C GLU A 189 -7.11 10.56 -22.38
N PRO A 190 -7.55 9.41 -22.93
CA PRO A 190 -7.72 8.18 -22.18
C PRO A 190 -6.38 7.70 -21.60
N GLY A 191 -6.44 6.93 -20.51
CA GLY A 191 -5.26 6.38 -19.87
C GLY A 191 -5.46 6.07 -18.40
N ILE A 192 -4.34 5.86 -17.70
CA ILE A 192 -4.34 5.49 -16.29
C ILE A 192 -3.90 6.69 -15.47
N TYR A 193 -4.78 7.12 -14.58
CA TYR A 193 -4.61 8.32 -13.78
C TYR A 193 -4.56 7.98 -12.29
N CYS A 194 -3.58 8.56 -11.61
CA CYS A 194 -3.46 8.55 -10.16
C CYS A 194 -3.76 9.95 -9.65
N PHE A 195 -4.77 10.09 -8.80
CA PHE A 195 -5.19 11.38 -8.23
C PHE A 195 -4.80 11.48 -6.76
N ASN A 196 -4.24 12.61 -6.38
CA ASN A 196 -3.97 12.95 -4.99
C ASN A 196 -5.28 13.34 -4.30
N MET A 197 -5.74 12.48 -3.39
CA MET A 197 -6.96 12.69 -2.59
C MET A 197 -6.64 13.40 -1.27
N GLY A 198 -5.43 13.88 -1.06
CA GLY A 198 -4.99 14.45 0.21
C GLY A 198 -4.46 13.38 1.15
N ASN A 199 -4.87 13.40 2.41
CA ASN A 199 -4.28 12.54 3.44
C ASN A 199 -5.34 11.87 4.30
N VAL A 200 -4.98 10.72 4.90
CA VAL A 200 -5.74 10.10 5.99
C VAL A 200 -5.97 11.17 7.05
N PRO A 201 -7.23 11.44 7.44
CA PRO A 201 -7.50 12.46 8.41
C PRO A 201 -6.88 12.10 9.74
N LYS A 202 -6.45 13.11 10.50
CA LYS A 202 -6.10 12.90 11.90
C LYS A 202 -7.37 12.57 12.68
N PHE A 203 -7.31 11.49 13.45
CA PHE A 203 -8.33 11.16 14.44
C PHE A 203 -7.66 11.10 15.81
N GLU A 204 -8.30 11.74 16.79
CA GLU A 204 -7.85 11.68 18.17
C GLU A 204 -8.11 10.27 18.70
N LEU A 205 -7.05 9.47 18.74
CA LEU A 205 -7.06 8.15 19.37
C LEU A 205 -6.96 8.36 20.88
N SER A 206 -8.09 8.72 21.50
CA SER A 206 -8.20 9.02 22.94
C SER A 206 -7.65 7.90 23.83
N ASP A 207 -6.90 8.28 24.88
CA ASP A 207 -6.40 7.51 26.04
C ASP A 207 -6.70 6.00 26.07
N ALA A 208 -6.06 5.25 25.16
CA ALA A 208 -5.94 3.82 25.33
C ALA A 208 -4.81 3.56 26.33
N ALA A 209 -5.11 2.89 27.45
CA ALA A 209 -4.11 2.45 28.44
C ALA A 209 -2.98 1.61 27.79
N VAL A 210 -3.28 0.97 26.66
CA VAL A 210 -2.31 0.30 25.79
C VAL A 210 -2.42 0.86 24.38
N LYS A 211 -1.32 1.42 23.88
CA LYS A 211 -1.23 1.93 22.50
C LYS A 211 -1.25 0.73 21.53
N PRO A 212 -2.23 0.64 20.60
CA PRO A 212 -2.28 -0.47 19.66
C PRO A 212 -1.08 -0.43 18.71
N LEU A 213 -0.66 -1.58 18.19
CA LEU A 213 0.37 -1.64 17.16
C LEU A 213 -0.09 -0.96 15.87
N LEU A 214 -1.28 -1.35 15.40
CA LEU A 214 -1.86 -0.95 14.14
C LEU A 214 -3.22 -0.29 14.38
N VAL A 215 -3.46 0.80 13.64
CA VAL A 215 -4.73 1.51 13.61
C VAL A 215 -5.44 1.12 12.31
N PRO A 216 -6.59 0.42 12.40
CA PRO A 216 -7.31 -0.05 11.22
C PRO A 216 -8.26 1.03 10.71
N PHE A 217 -8.33 1.19 9.39
CA PHE A 217 -9.28 2.07 8.71
C PHE A 217 -9.94 1.38 7.51
N GLU A 218 -11.09 1.91 7.13
CA GLU A 218 -11.87 1.52 5.96
C GLU A 218 -11.98 2.73 5.04
N ILE A 219 -11.75 2.50 3.75
CA ILE A 219 -11.86 3.50 2.70
C ILE A 219 -12.92 3.04 1.70
N ARG A 220 -13.85 3.94 1.37
CA ARG A 220 -14.94 3.68 0.43
C ARG A 220 -14.92 4.67 -0.71
N LEU A 221 -15.23 4.20 -1.91
CA LEU A 221 -15.56 5.08 -3.03
C LEU A 221 -17.08 5.05 -3.22
N VAL A 222 -17.72 6.22 -3.23
CA VAL A 222 -19.17 6.37 -3.42
C VAL A 222 -19.45 7.40 -4.51
N GLU A 223 -20.54 7.23 -5.25
CA GLU A 223 -21.05 8.22 -6.19
C GLU A 223 -22.14 9.04 -5.48
N ARG A 224 -22.00 10.38 -5.44
CA ARG A 224 -22.95 11.27 -4.74
C ARG A 224 -24.05 11.87 -5.61
N ALA A 225 -23.92 11.83 -6.94
CA ALA A 225 -24.68 12.74 -7.80
C ALA A 225 -25.90 12.14 -8.50
N MET A 226 -26.16 10.84 -8.44
CA MET A 226 -27.25 10.21 -9.21
C MET A 226 -27.90 9.10 -8.39
N THR A 227 -29.22 9.16 -8.24
CA THR A 227 -30.05 8.00 -7.88
C THR A 227 -30.77 7.56 -9.16
N PRO A 228 -30.39 6.42 -9.79
CA PRO A 228 -29.41 5.41 -9.37
C PRO A 228 -27.93 5.76 -9.62
N PRO A 229 -26.98 5.15 -8.87
CA PRO A 229 -25.56 5.24 -9.18
C PRO A 229 -25.30 4.62 -10.55
N THR A 230 -24.94 5.44 -11.52
CA THR A 230 -24.73 5.01 -12.91
C THR A 230 -23.33 4.46 -13.13
N TYR A 231 -22.43 4.55 -12.14
CA TYR A 231 -21.04 4.11 -12.25
C TYR A 231 -20.89 2.71 -12.88
N PHE A 232 -21.75 1.76 -12.49
CA PHE A 232 -21.70 0.38 -13.00
C PHE A 232 -22.30 0.20 -14.39
N GLU A 233 -23.06 1.18 -14.89
CA GLU A 233 -23.72 1.12 -16.19
C GLU A 233 -22.77 1.48 -17.35
N HIS A 234 -21.64 2.14 -17.04
CA HIS A 234 -20.70 2.62 -18.06
C HIS A 234 -19.27 2.16 -17.76
N SER A 235 -18.65 1.54 -18.76
CA SER A 235 -17.29 1.01 -18.63
C SER A 235 -16.19 2.07 -18.86
N ASP A 236 -16.56 3.33 -19.06
CA ASP A 236 -15.65 4.41 -19.46
C ASP A 236 -14.70 4.89 -18.35
N LEU A 237 -15.06 4.61 -17.09
CA LEU A 237 -14.27 4.92 -15.91
C LEU A 237 -14.19 3.71 -15.00
N ILE A 238 -12.97 3.23 -14.73
CA ILE A 238 -12.72 2.04 -13.93
C ILE A 238 -11.79 2.39 -12.77
N PHE A 239 -12.30 2.33 -11.55
CA PHE A 239 -11.55 2.48 -10.32
C PHE A 239 -10.69 1.24 -10.04
N LEU A 240 -9.38 1.42 -9.98
CA LEU A 240 -8.39 0.34 -9.82
C LEU A 240 -8.04 0.07 -8.36
N GLY A 241 -8.08 1.08 -7.49
CA GLY A 241 -7.73 0.94 -6.08
C GLY A 241 -7.16 2.21 -5.46
N TYR A 242 -6.78 2.10 -4.19
CA TYR A 242 -6.06 3.14 -3.46
C TYR A 242 -4.63 2.70 -3.14
N ASP A 243 -3.69 3.62 -3.30
CA ASP A 243 -2.34 3.51 -2.72
C ASP A 243 -2.08 4.62 -1.70
N PHE A 244 -1.03 4.44 -0.91
CA PHE A 244 -0.61 5.36 0.14
C PHE A 244 0.83 5.84 -0.05
N VAL A 245 1.31 5.86 -1.29
CA VAL A 245 2.67 6.25 -1.66
C VAL A 245 2.81 7.77 -1.64
N SER A 246 3.90 8.23 -1.03
CA SER A 246 4.27 9.64 -1.02
C SER A 246 5.09 9.97 -2.28
N TYR A 247 4.41 10.07 -3.43
CA TYR A 247 5.03 10.27 -4.76
C TYR A 247 5.96 11.49 -4.83
N GLU A 248 5.49 12.62 -4.33
CA GLU A 248 6.26 13.86 -4.26
C GLU A 248 5.92 14.59 -2.96
N ARG A 249 6.94 14.82 -2.12
CA ARG A 249 6.79 15.46 -0.80
C ARG A 249 6.97 16.97 -0.87
N ASN A 250 7.75 17.45 -1.84
CA ASN A 250 8.22 18.83 -1.87
C ASN A 250 7.36 19.72 -2.77
N LYS A 251 6.61 19.13 -3.70
CA LYS A 251 5.73 19.86 -4.63
C LYS A 251 4.31 19.30 -4.59
N PRO A 252 3.30 20.16 -4.42
CA PRO A 252 1.91 19.72 -4.46
C PRO A 252 1.49 19.40 -5.89
N TRP A 253 1.04 18.17 -6.10
CA TRP A 253 0.51 17.66 -7.36
C TRP A 253 -0.98 17.34 -7.23
N ILE A 254 -1.70 17.38 -8.35
CA ILE A 254 -3.13 17.08 -8.42
C ILE A 254 -3.33 15.63 -8.86
N PHE A 255 -2.72 15.27 -9.98
CA PHE A 255 -2.71 13.91 -10.51
C PHE A 255 -1.48 13.69 -11.37
N PHE A 256 -1.19 12.44 -11.69
CA PHE A 256 -0.31 12.09 -12.80
C PHE A 256 -0.96 10.97 -13.61
N HIS A 257 -0.51 10.79 -14.85
CA HIS A 257 -0.88 9.61 -15.63
C HIS A 257 0.34 8.76 -15.97
N ILE A 258 0.07 7.51 -16.34
CA ILE A 258 1.03 6.53 -16.84
C ILE A 258 0.46 5.86 -18.08
N ASP A 259 1.32 5.21 -18.87
CA ASP A 259 0.92 4.46 -20.05
C ASP A 259 0.07 3.23 -19.68
N GLU A 260 -0.88 2.87 -20.54
CA GLU A 260 -1.88 1.83 -20.25
C GLU A 260 -1.27 0.44 -20.04
N GLU A 261 -0.12 0.17 -20.67
CA GLU A 261 0.60 -1.11 -20.53
C GLU A 261 1.01 -1.44 -19.09
N TYR A 262 1.11 -0.44 -18.21
CA TYR A 262 1.50 -0.62 -16.81
C TYR A 262 0.32 -0.86 -15.86
N LYS A 263 -0.91 -1.00 -16.36
CA LYS A 263 -2.12 -1.15 -15.55
C LYS A 263 -2.02 -2.22 -14.47
N ASP A 264 -1.57 -3.41 -14.88
CA ASP A 264 -1.54 -4.58 -13.99
C ASP A 264 -0.33 -4.56 -13.06
N ALA A 265 0.63 -3.64 -13.30
CA ALA A 265 1.83 -3.43 -12.51
C ALA A 265 1.66 -2.44 -11.35
N ILE A 266 0.50 -1.79 -11.22
CA ILE A 266 0.25 -0.76 -10.19
C ILE A 266 0.19 -1.38 -8.79
N PHE A 267 -0.53 -2.50 -8.66
CA PHE A 267 -0.83 -3.11 -7.37
C PHE A 267 -0.31 -4.55 -7.31
N ASN A 268 0.32 -4.90 -6.19
CA ASN A 268 0.57 -6.29 -5.88
C ASN A 268 -0.73 -6.94 -5.34
N PRO A 269 -1.32 -7.94 -6.01
CA PRO A 269 -2.59 -8.51 -5.59
C PRO A 269 -2.54 -9.14 -4.19
N LEU A 270 -1.36 -9.60 -3.74
CA LEU A 270 -1.16 -10.19 -2.42
C LEU A 270 -1.05 -9.13 -1.31
N GLU A 271 -0.73 -7.88 -1.64
CA GLU A 271 -0.68 -6.78 -0.67
C GLU A 271 -2.06 -6.50 -0.08
N THR A 272 -3.11 -6.60 -0.90
CA THR A 272 -4.50 -6.42 -0.44
C THR A 272 -4.95 -7.57 0.49
N SER A 273 -4.50 -8.80 0.25
CA SER A 273 -4.78 -9.94 1.15
C SER A 273 -4.12 -9.72 2.52
N LEU A 274 -2.84 -9.36 2.50
CA LEU A 274 -2.08 -9.03 3.71
C LEU A 274 -2.72 -7.88 4.50
N SER A 275 -3.11 -6.81 3.80
CA SER A 275 -3.82 -5.67 4.40
C SER A 275 -5.09 -6.10 5.14
N LYS A 276 -5.91 -6.98 4.54
CA LYS A 276 -7.10 -7.52 5.19
C LYS A 276 -6.78 -8.34 6.44
N SER A 277 -5.73 -9.17 6.40
CA SER A 277 -5.32 -9.98 7.54
C SER A 277 -4.78 -9.14 8.70
N LEU A 278 -4.04 -8.06 8.41
CA LEU A 278 -3.63 -7.08 9.43
C LEU A 278 -4.84 -6.40 10.07
N VAL A 279 -5.85 -6.00 9.28
CA VAL A 279 -7.10 -5.43 9.81
C VAL A 279 -7.86 -6.46 10.66
N LYS A 280 -7.97 -7.71 10.20
CA LYS A 280 -8.62 -8.79 10.94
C LYS A 280 -7.98 -9.03 12.30
N PHE A 281 -6.64 -9.00 12.36
CA PHE A 281 -5.89 -9.12 13.61
C PHE A 281 -6.29 -8.06 14.66
N THR A 282 -6.59 -6.82 14.23
CA THR A 282 -7.00 -5.75 15.15
C THR A 282 -8.36 -5.97 15.81
N LYS A 283 -9.24 -6.81 15.23
CA LYS A 283 -10.63 -7.07 15.67
C LYS A 283 -11.51 -5.82 15.84
N LYS A 284 -11.11 -4.65 15.32
CA LYS A 284 -11.86 -3.40 15.52
C LYS A 284 -13.03 -3.26 14.55
N PHE A 285 -12.95 -3.77 13.33
CA PHE A 285 -14.11 -3.79 12.44
C PHE A 285 -15.00 -5.00 12.77
N ARG A 286 -16.26 -4.76 13.17
CA ARG A 286 -17.23 -5.84 13.38
C ARG A 286 -17.49 -6.55 12.04
N ASN A 287 -17.43 -7.89 12.08
CA ASN A 287 -17.63 -8.82 10.96
C ASN A 287 -18.63 -8.29 9.91
N SER A 288 -18.09 -7.87 8.77
CA SER A 288 -18.82 -7.69 7.51
C SER A 288 -18.24 -8.59 6.42
N ASP A 289 -17.50 -9.62 6.86
CA ASP A 289 -16.90 -10.65 6.00
C ASP A 289 -17.93 -11.70 5.55
N THR A 290 -19.22 -11.55 5.88
CA THR A 290 -20.25 -12.54 5.51
C THR A 290 -20.57 -12.59 4.01
N ASN A 291 -20.18 -11.59 3.20
CA ASN A 291 -20.58 -11.55 1.77
C ASN A 291 -19.42 -11.43 0.76
N GLN A 292 -18.15 -11.43 1.19
CA GLN A 292 -17.06 -11.64 0.26
C GLN A 292 -16.71 -13.13 0.29
N LYS A 293 -17.24 -13.90 -0.67
CA LYS A 293 -16.64 -15.22 -0.97
C LYS A 293 -15.14 -14.98 -1.08
N ASN A 294 -14.38 -15.56 -0.16
CA ASN A 294 -12.93 -15.64 -0.26
C ASN A 294 -12.65 -16.42 -1.53
N ILE A 295 -12.57 -15.74 -2.66
CA ILE A 295 -12.00 -16.32 -3.86
C ILE A 295 -10.51 -16.42 -3.55
N SER A 296 -10.12 -17.53 -2.92
CA SER A 296 -8.73 -17.95 -2.83
C SER A 296 -8.30 -18.43 -4.21
N VAL A 297 -8.26 -17.51 -5.18
CA VAL A 297 -7.34 -17.70 -6.28
C VAL A 297 -5.98 -17.69 -5.59
N LYS A 298 -5.31 -18.84 -5.45
CA LYS A 298 -3.87 -18.85 -5.21
C LYS A 298 -3.31 -18.16 -6.44
N PRO A 299 -2.93 -16.87 -6.39
CA PRO A 299 -2.48 -16.21 -7.60
C PRO A 299 -1.19 -16.91 -8.00
N ASN A 300 -1.04 -17.14 -9.31
CA ASN A 300 0.24 -17.56 -9.84
C ASN A 300 1.28 -16.53 -9.35
N ILE A 301 2.34 -16.99 -8.68
CA ILE A 301 3.32 -16.12 -8.04
C ILE A 301 4.33 -15.68 -9.10
N GLU A 302 3.82 -15.02 -10.13
CA GLU A 302 4.62 -14.36 -11.15
C GLU A 302 4.93 -12.93 -10.71
N PRO A 303 6.03 -12.33 -11.19
CA PRO A 303 6.29 -10.91 -10.99
C PRO A 303 5.10 -10.09 -11.48
N TYR A 304 4.53 -9.26 -10.62
CA TYR A 304 3.43 -8.36 -11.01
C TYR A 304 3.92 -7.18 -11.84
N PHE A 305 5.23 -6.96 -11.91
CA PHE A 305 5.84 -5.98 -12.81
C PHE A 305 7.22 -6.43 -13.27
N ASP A 306 7.65 -5.89 -14.42
CA ASP A 306 8.98 -6.07 -14.96
C ASP A 306 9.96 -5.03 -14.38
N LEU A 307 11.15 -5.49 -13.98
CA LEU A 307 12.23 -4.67 -13.44
C LEU A 307 12.89 -3.81 -14.51
N ASP A 308 12.95 -4.30 -15.75
CA ASP A 308 13.61 -3.62 -16.85
C ASP A 308 12.71 -2.56 -17.49
N SER A 309 11.42 -2.60 -17.16
CA SER A 309 10.40 -1.69 -17.68
C SER A 309 9.81 -0.82 -16.58
N ARG A 310 9.88 0.50 -16.75
CA ARG A 310 9.50 1.46 -15.70
C ARG A 310 8.48 2.49 -16.21
N PRO A 311 7.31 2.62 -15.55
CA PRO A 311 6.34 3.64 -15.91
C PRO A 311 6.88 5.03 -15.65
N THR A 312 6.74 5.91 -16.64
CA THR A 312 6.98 7.35 -16.47
C THR A 312 5.71 8.00 -15.91
N ARG A 313 5.85 8.81 -14.87
CA ARG A 313 4.73 9.55 -14.27
C ARG A 313 4.67 10.95 -14.87
N TYR A 314 3.57 11.24 -15.56
CA TYR A 314 3.33 12.54 -16.19
C TYR A 314 2.51 13.42 -15.25
N PHE A 315 3.19 14.20 -14.40
CA PHE A 315 2.55 15.00 -13.36
C PHE A 315 1.82 16.24 -13.90
N ASN A 316 0.62 16.46 -13.35
CA ASN A 316 -0.07 17.74 -13.34
C ASN A 316 0.04 18.37 -11.95
N TRP A 317 0.76 19.50 -11.90
CA TRP A 317 1.08 20.20 -10.67
C TRP A 317 -0.03 21.15 -10.23
N LYS A 318 -0.11 21.42 -8.92
CA LYS A 318 -1.07 22.38 -8.39
C LYS A 318 -0.75 23.83 -8.81
N TYR A 319 0.53 24.16 -8.98
CA TYR A 319 0.97 25.49 -9.35
C TYR A 319 1.57 25.51 -10.77
N PRO A 320 1.17 26.47 -11.64
CA PRO A 320 1.64 26.52 -13.03
C PRO A 320 3.16 26.71 -13.21
N LYS A 321 3.85 27.22 -12.18
CA LYS A 321 5.32 27.40 -12.18
C LYS A 321 6.07 26.07 -12.04
N ASP A 322 5.43 25.05 -11.51
CA ASP A 322 6.04 23.74 -11.35
C ASP A 322 5.96 23.00 -12.69
N ARG A 323 7.12 22.73 -13.27
CA ARG A 323 7.25 21.91 -14.47
C ARG A 323 7.59 20.49 -14.10
N SER A 324 7.08 19.55 -14.90
CA SER A 324 7.46 18.14 -14.83
C SER A 324 8.94 18.00 -15.19
N ASP A 325 9.66 17.26 -14.34
CA ASP A 325 11.07 16.97 -14.52
C ASP A 325 11.23 15.48 -14.80
N PHE A 326 11.19 15.13 -16.09
CA PHE A 326 11.27 13.74 -16.53
C PHE A 326 12.58 13.06 -16.17
N TYR A 327 13.67 13.82 -16.07
CA TYR A 327 14.95 13.27 -15.67
C TYR A 327 14.92 12.87 -14.19
N ARG A 328 14.38 13.73 -13.33
CA ARG A 328 14.17 13.41 -11.92
C ARG A 328 13.22 12.22 -11.74
N GLU A 329 12.15 12.14 -12.52
CA GLU A 329 11.23 10.99 -12.46
C GLU A 329 11.92 9.65 -12.73
N LYS A 330 12.83 9.61 -13.70
CA LYS A 330 13.64 8.42 -14.00
C LYS A 330 14.63 8.05 -12.89
N MET A 331 15.03 9.02 -12.06
CA MET A 331 16.02 8.84 -10.99
C MET A 331 15.40 8.45 -9.64
N LEU A 332 14.09 8.69 -9.44
CA LEU A 332 13.42 8.33 -8.18
C LEU A 332 13.37 6.79 -8.00
N PRO A 333 13.13 6.26 -6.80
CA PRO A 333 12.84 4.83 -6.64
C PRO A 333 11.54 4.41 -7.34
N ASP A 334 11.45 3.13 -7.72
CA ASP A 334 10.20 2.57 -8.24
C ASP A 334 9.14 2.55 -7.13
N TRP A 335 7.97 3.09 -7.44
CA TRP A 335 6.87 3.23 -6.51
C TRP A 335 6.01 1.97 -6.42
N ARG A 336 6.11 1.05 -7.39
CA ARG A 336 5.32 -0.19 -7.43
C ARG A 336 5.65 -1.12 -6.27
N ALA A 337 6.82 -0.96 -5.64
CA ALA A 337 7.25 -1.68 -4.45
C ALA A 337 7.86 -0.72 -3.40
N PRO A 338 7.05 0.21 -2.86
CA PRO A 338 7.54 1.36 -2.09
C PRO A 338 8.12 0.94 -0.73
N HIS A 339 7.70 -0.21 -0.22
CA HIS A 339 8.13 -0.79 1.07
C HIS A 339 9.49 -1.48 0.97
N LEU A 340 10.07 -1.54 -0.23
CA LEU A 340 11.36 -2.16 -0.50
C LEU A 340 12.53 -1.18 -0.56
N GLN A 341 12.37 0.09 -0.18
CA GLN A 341 13.48 1.05 -0.24
C GLN A 341 14.70 0.47 0.49
N PHE A 342 15.72 0.11 -0.30
CA PHE A 342 16.86 -0.73 0.09
C PHE A 342 17.97 0.07 0.76
#